data_AF-A0A970H9X9-F1
#
_entry.id   AF-A0A970H9X9-F1
#
_cell.length_a   1.000
_cell.length_b   1.000
_cell.length_c   1.000
_cell.angle_alpha   90.00
_cell.angle_beta   90.00
_cell.angle_gamma   90.00
#
_symmetry.space_group_name_H-M   'P 1'
#
loop_
_entity.id
_entity.type
_entity.pdbx_description
1 polymer ?
#
loop_
_entity_poly.entity_id
_entity_poly.type
_entity_poly.pdbx_seq_one_letter_code
_entity_poly.pdbx_strand_id
1 'polypeptide(L)'
;ATIQITLLLWIAVCALVWASTGKGVFWGVALFAGLGIGSLQSASRALVGLFSPVEKSGEFFAFWGLAGKGAYAFGPAVFGLISSATGSQKTAILATAVFFLLGFAGMFGIDERRGRAAAEAWNAAHSG
;
A
#
# COMPACT_ATOMS: atom_id res chain seq x y z
N ALA A 1 0.54 -10.82 7.20
CA ALA A 1 1.67 -10.20 7.94
C ALA A 1 2.51 -9.21 7.11
N THR A 2 2.98 -9.55 5.90
CA THR A 2 3.87 -8.70 5.10
C THR A 2 3.31 -7.29 4.84
N ILE A 3 2.02 -7.19 4.53
CA ILE A 3 1.35 -5.90 4.24
C ILE A 3 1.31 -4.99 5.48
N GLN A 4 1.03 -5.57 6.66
CA GLN A 4 1.02 -4.82 7.92
C GLN A 4 2.40 -4.26 8.23
N ILE A 5 3.46 -5.04 8.03
CA ILE A 5 4.85 -4.58 8.21
C ILE A 5 5.16 -3.42 7.24
N THR A 6 4.73 -3.54 5.98
CA THR A 6 4.94 -2.48 5.00
C THR A 6 4.18 -1.19 5.37
N LEU A 7 2.94 -1.30 5.87
CA LEU A 7 2.17 -0.14 6.34
C LEU A 7 2.84 0.54 7.54
N LEU A 8 3.30 -0.23 8.52
CA LEU A 8 4.05 0.29 9.67
C LEU A 8 5.34 1.00 9.24
N LEU A 9 6.05 0.43 8.27
CA LEU A 9 7.23 1.05 7.67
C LEU A 9 6.88 2.40 7.02
N TRP A 10 5.80 2.48 6.24
CA TRP A 10 5.39 3.73 5.60
C TRP A 10 4.94 4.80 6.60
N ILE A 11 4.23 4.42 7.67
CA ILE A 11 3.89 5.32 8.76
C ILE A 11 5.16 5.88 9.41
N ALA A 12 6.16 5.02 9.68
CA ALA A 12 7.44 5.44 10.22
C ALA A 12 8.20 6.38 9.27
N VAL A 13 8.21 6.11 7.97
CA VAL A 13 8.81 7.01 6.96
C VAL A 13 8.15 8.38 7.01
N CYS A 14 6.81 8.47 7.00
CA CYS A 14 6.11 9.74 7.08
C CYS A 14 6.49 10.53 8.36
N ALA A 15 6.56 9.85 9.51
CA ALA A 15 6.97 10.48 10.76
C ALA A 15 8.42 10.98 10.73
N LEU A 16 9.34 10.19 10.16
CA LEU A 16 10.74 10.56 10.02
C LEU A 16 10.94 11.73 9.04
N VAL A 17 10.22 11.78 7.91
CA VAL A 17 10.29 12.92 6.99
C VAL A 17 9.75 14.18 7.67
N TRP A 18 8.63 14.08 8.41
CA TRP A 18 8.08 15.22 9.15
C TRP A 18 9.06 15.75 10.20
N ALA A 19 9.71 14.85 10.95
CA ALA A 19 10.73 15.17 11.95
C ALA A 19 12.06 15.64 11.34
N SER A 20 12.32 15.35 10.06
CA SER A 20 13.56 15.78 9.40
C SER A 20 13.62 17.31 9.27
N THR A 21 14.74 17.88 9.71
CA THR A 21 15.05 19.31 9.63
C THR A 21 16.25 19.59 8.73
N GLY A 22 17.09 18.58 8.47
CA GLY A 22 18.31 18.69 7.65
C GLY A 22 18.27 17.83 6.38
N LYS A 23 18.94 18.32 5.32
CA LYS A 23 19.02 17.63 4.01
C LYS A 23 19.61 16.21 4.11
N GLY A 24 20.62 16.00 4.97
CA GLY A 24 21.25 14.69 5.14
C GLY A 24 20.31 13.62 5.69
N VAL A 25 19.52 13.97 6.71
CA VAL A 25 18.50 13.08 7.30
C VAL A 25 17.40 12.80 6.26
N PHE A 26 16.97 13.81 5.52
CA PHE A 26 15.99 13.64 4.46
C PHE A 26 16.45 12.63 3.39
N TRP A 27 17.70 12.73 2.94
CA TRP A 27 18.27 11.76 1.98
C TRP A 27 18.36 10.35 2.54
N GLY A 28 18.73 10.19 3.81
CA GLY A 28 18.76 8.88 4.47
C GLY A 28 17.36 8.24 4.54
N VAL A 29 16.34 9.03 4.89
CA VAL A 29 14.95 8.57 4.92
C VAL A 29 14.44 8.27 3.50
N ALA A 30 14.82 9.06 2.50
CA ALA A 30 14.46 8.82 1.10
C ALA A 30 15.04 7.50 0.56
N LEU A 31 16.29 7.19 0.88
CA LEU A 31 16.89 5.90 0.52
C LEU A 31 16.16 4.72 1.17
N PHE A 32 15.84 4.84 2.46
CA PHE A 32 15.08 3.81 3.17
C PHE A 32 13.67 3.64 2.59
N ALA A 33 12.99 4.74 2.26
CA ALA A 33 11.70 4.71 1.59
C ALA A 33 11.78 4.03 0.21
N GLY A 34 12.85 4.27 -0.57
CA GLY A 34 13.09 3.63 -1.86
C GLY A 34 13.14 2.10 -1.79
N LEU A 35 13.80 1.55 -0.76
CA LEU A 35 13.80 0.11 -0.49
C LEU A 35 12.39 -0.41 -0.14
N GLY A 36 11.62 0.40 0.61
CA GLY A 36 10.22 0.13 0.93
C GLY A 36 9.32 0.05 -0.31
N ILE A 37 9.52 0.92 -1.30
CA ILE A 37 8.74 0.91 -2.56
C ILE A 37 8.95 -0.41 -3.32
N GLY A 38 10.20 -0.85 -3.47
CA GLY A 38 10.53 -2.09 -4.19
C GLY A 38 9.93 -3.33 -3.53
N SER A 39 10.04 -3.43 -2.19
CA SER A 39 9.46 -4.55 -1.44
C SER A 39 7.92 -4.57 -1.52
N LEU A 40 7.27 -3.40 -1.41
CA LEU A 40 5.81 -3.29 -1.51
C LEU A 40 5.30 -3.71 -2.90
N GLN A 41 5.98 -3.29 -3.97
CA GLN A 41 5.58 -3.61 -5.34
C GLN A 41 5.62 -5.13 -5.61
N SER A 42 6.69 -5.81 -5.17
CA SER A 42 6.82 -7.27 -5.30
C SER A 42 5.79 -8.01 -4.45
N ALA A 43 5.64 -7.61 -3.17
CA ALA A 43 4.70 -8.23 -2.24
C ALA A 43 3.23 -8.09 -2.71
N SER A 44 2.85 -6.92 -3.23
CA SER A 44 1.50 -6.67 -3.75
C SER A 44 1.16 -7.59 -4.92
N ARG A 45 2.09 -7.76 -5.87
CA ARG A 45 1.90 -8.65 -7.03
C ARG A 45 1.81 -10.12 -6.61
N ALA A 46 2.65 -10.56 -5.69
CA ALA A 46 2.62 -11.92 -5.15
C ALA A 46 1.29 -12.21 -4.44
N LEU A 47 0.75 -11.25 -3.68
CA LEU A 47 -0.52 -11.39 -2.97
C LEU A 47 -1.71 -11.57 -3.92
N VAL A 48 -1.76 -10.78 -4.99
CA VAL A 48 -2.82 -10.90 -6.01
C VAL A 48 -2.75 -12.27 -6.68
N GLY A 49 -1.54 -12.76 -6.98
CA GLY A 49 -1.35 -14.11 -7.51
C GLY A 49 -1.84 -15.21 -6.56
N LEU A 50 -1.57 -15.08 -5.25
CA LEU A 50 -1.99 -16.05 -4.24
C LEU A 50 -3.51 -16.11 -4.04
N PHE A 51 -4.20 -14.97 -4.18
CA PHE A 51 -5.65 -14.91 -3.98
C PHE A 51 -6.46 -15.10 -5.27
N SER A 52 -5.81 -15.22 -6.42
CA SER A 52 -6.51 -15.37 -7.67
C SER A 52 -6.66 -16.84 -8.10
N PRO A 53 -7.87 -17.30 -8.45
CA PRO A 53 -8.09 -18.59 -9.10
C PRO A 53 -7.37 -18.63 -10.46
N VAL A 54 -6.87 -19.79 -10.86
CA VAL A 54 -6.07 -19.94 -12.09
C VAL A 54 -6.85 -19.45 -13.33
N GLU A 55 -8.14 -19.81 -13.44
CA GLU A 55 -8.97 -19.39 -14.58
C GLU A 55 -9.33 -17.90 -14.58
N LYS A 56 -9.29 -17.22 -13.42
CA LYS A 56 -9.69 -15.81 -13.27
C LYS A 56 -8.52 -14.86 -12.98
N SER A 57 -7.29 -15.36 -13.03
CA SER A 57 -6.06 -14.59 -12.83
C SER A 57 -6.05 -13.27 -13.61
N GLY A 58 -6.45 -13.29 -14.89
CA GLY A 58 -6.55 -12.09 -15.72
C GLY A 58 -7.47 -11.00 -15.15
N GLU A 59 -8.65 -11.35 -14.62
CA GLU A 59 -9.60 -10.38 -14.05
C GLU A 59 -9.05 -9.74 -12.77
N PHE A 60 -8.47 -10.54 -11.87
CA PHE A 60 -7.90 -10.04 -10.63
C PHE A 60 -6.71 -9.11 -10.87
N PHE A 61 -5.82 -9.46 -11.81
CA PHE A 61 -4.71 -8.57 -12.19
C PHE A 61 -5.21 -7.31 -12.92
N ALA A 62 -6.29 -7.39 -13.70
CA ALA A 62 -6.91 -6.21 -14.32
C ALA A 62 -7.49 -5.25 -13.26
N PHE A 63 -8.23 -5.77 -12.28
CA PHE A 63 -8.75 -4.96 -11.17
C PHE A 63 -7.64 -4.36 -10.30
N TRP A 64 -6.61 -5.15 -9.97
CA TRP A 64 -5.44 -4.63 -9.26
C TRP A 64 -4.73 -3.50 -10.02
N GLY A 65 -4.56 -3.67 -11.33
CA GLY A 65 -3.97 -2.63 -12.20
C GLY A 65 -4.83 -1.37 -12.27
N LEU A 66 -6.16 -1.51 -12.36
CA LEU A 66 -7.09 -0.38 -12.36
C LEU A 66 -7.06 0.37 -11.02
N ALA A 67 -7.10 -0.36 -9.90
CA ALA A 67 -7.01 0.21 -8.57
C ALA A 67 -5.68 0.96 -8.36
N GLY A 68 -4.57 0.37 -8.83
CA GLY A 68 -3.25 1.01 -8.82
C GLY A 68 -3.22 2.31 -9.61
N LYS A 69 -3.74 2.33 -10.84
CA LYS A 69 -3.86 3.54 -11.66
C LYS A 69 -4.70 4.64 -10.99
N GLY A 70 -5.81 4.26 -10.35
CA GLY A 70 -6.62 5.18 -9.55
C GLY A 70 -5.81 5.78 -8.40
N ALA A 71 -5.10 4.95 -7.63
CA ALA A 71 -4.26 5.41 -6.54
C ALA A 71 -3.13 6.36 -7.00
N TYR A 72 -2.51 6.10 -8.15
CA TYR A 72 -1.48 6.96 -8.73
C TYR A 72 -1.99 8.36 -9.11
N ALA A 73 -3.27 8.50 -9.47
CA ALA A 73 -3.87 9.81 -9.71
C ALA A 73 -4.34 10.47 -8.40
N PHE A 74 -4.98 9.69 -7.52
CA PHE A 74 -5.63 10.20 -6.32
C PHE A 74 -4.63 10.67 -5.26
N GLY A 75 -3.53 9.92 -5.05
CA GLY A 75 -2.52 10.23 -4.04
C GLY A 75 -1.88 11.61 -4.24
N PRO A 76 -1.25 11.88 -5.41
CA PRO A 76 -0.68 13.19 -5.72
C PRO A 76 -1.71 14.32 -5.75
N ALA A 77 -2.94 14.04 -6.22
CA ALA A 77 -4.01 15.05 -6.23
C ALA A 77 -4.35 15.51 -4.80
N VAL A 78 -4.60 14.58 -3.88
CA VAL A 78 -4.89 14.91 -2.47
C VAL A 78 -3.68 15.56 -1.80
N PHE A 79 -2.47 15.03 -2.02
CA PHE A 79 -1.25 15.62 -1.49
C PHE A 79 -1.06 17.06 -1.95
N GLY A 80 -1.23 17.32 -3.25
CA GLY A 80 -1.10 18.64 -3.86
C GLY A 80 -2.15 19.62 -3.34
N LEU A 81 -3.41 19.18 -3.22
CA LEU A 81 -4.49 19.98 -2.65
C LEU A 81 -4.18 20.39 -1.20
N ILE A 82 -3.76 19.45 -0.36
CA ILE A 82 -3.43 19.74 1.04
C ILE A 82 -2.19 20.62 1.14
N SER A 83 -1.15 20.34 0.36
CA SER A 83 0.07 21.16 0.33
C SER A 83 -0.21 22.58 -0.14
N SER A 84 -1.08 22.77 -1.12
CA SER A 84 -1.45 24.09 -1.63
C SER A 84 -2.34 24.85 -0.65
N ALA A 85 -3.29 24.17 0.00
CA ALA A 85 -4.19 24.80 0.96
C ALA A 85 -3.48 25.19 2.28
N THR A 86 -2.53 24.39 2.74
CA THR A 86 -1.82 24.61 4.02
C THR A 86 -0.51 25.37 3.86
N GLY A 87 0.02 25.51 2.65
CA GLY A 87 1.35 26.08 2.40
C GLY A 87 2.52 25.24 2.95
N SER A 88 2.26 24.03 3.46
CA SER A 88 3.24 23.20 4.16
C SER A 88 3.26 21.77 3.63
N GLN A 89 4.37 21.41 3.00
CA GLN A 89 4.62 20.04 2.53
C GLN A 89 4.67 19.03 3.70
N LYS A 90 5.12 19.47 4.88
CA LYS A 90 5.13 18.64 6.09
C LYS A 90 3.73 18.24 6.52
N THR A 91 2.76 19.15 6.39
CA THR A 91 1.35 18.88 6.71
C THR A 91 0.73 17.94 5.68
N ALA A 92 1.08 18.08 4.40
CA ALA A 92 0.65 17.15 3.36
C ALA A 92 1.18 15.73 3.58
N ILE A 93 2.44 15.57 4.03
CA ILE A 93 3.01 14.26 4.38
C ILE A 93 2.26 13.60 5.54
N LEU A 94 1.86 14.37 6.56
CA LEU A 94 1.06 13.85 7.67
C LEU A 94 -0.32 13.38 7.17
N ALA A 95 -0.94 14.09 6.24
CA ALA A 95 -2.19 13.64 5.64
C ALA A 95 -2.00 12.31 4.89
N THR A 96 -0.87 12.12 4.18
CA THR A 96 -0.53 10.81 3.59
C THR A 96 -0.36 9.73 4.66
N ALA A 97 0.23 10.04 5.81
CA ALA A 97 0.33 9.11 6.94
C ALA A 97 -1.04 8.65 7.45
N VAL A 98 -2.04 9.54 7.45
CA VAL A 98 -3.43 9.19 7.80
C VAL A 98 -4.00 8.15 6.84
N PHE A 99 -3.76 8.26 5.53
CA PHE A 99 -4.18 7.22 4.58
C PHE A 99 -3.55 5.84 4.88
N PHE A 100 -2.26 5.81 5.25
CA PHE A 100 -1.62 4.55 5.66
C PHE A 100 -2.22 4.00 6.96
N LEU A 101 -2.54 4.86 7.93
CA LEU A 101 -3.23 4.46 9.16
C LEU A 101 -4.62 3.90 8.88
N LEU A 102 -5.39 4.51 7.98
CA LEU A 102 -6.70 3.99 7.56
C LEU A 102 -6.57 2.62 6.88
N GLY A 103 -5.57 2.44 6.02
CA GLY A 103 -5.25 1.13 5.43
C GLY A 103 -4.87 0.08 6.47
N PHE A 104 -4.08 0.47 7.47
CA PHE A 104 -3.69 -0.40 8.58
C PHE A 104 -4.88 -0.76 9.48
N ALA A 105 -5.73 0.21 9.80
CA ALA A 105 -6.97 0.00 10.54
C ALA A 105 -7.91 -0.96 9.81
N GLY A 106 -8.07 -0.78 8.49
CA GLY A 106 -8.89 -1.65 7.65
C GLY A 106 -8.39 -3.10 7.61
N MET A 107 -7.09 -3.34 7.78
CA MET A 107 -6.55 -4.70 7.84
C MET A 107 -6.98 -5.49 9.09
N PHE A 108 -7.35 -4.84 10.20
CA PHE A 108 -7.79 -5.57 11.40
C PHE A 108 -9.10 -6.35 11.17
N GLY A 109 -9.89 -5.98 10.18
CA GLY A 109 -11.11 -6.71 9.79
C GLY A 109 -10.90 -7.81 8.75
N ILE A 110 -9.68 -7.96 8.21
CA ILE A 110 -9.39 -8.90 7.11
C ILE A 110 -8.84 -10.20 7.68
N ASP A 111 -9.67 -11.25 7.65
CA ASP A 111 -9.24 -12.60 7.97
C ASP A 111 -8.55 -13.25 6.75
N GLU A 112 -7.22 -13.20 6.74
CA GLU A 112 -6.40 -13.82 5.69
C GLU A 112 -6.64 -15.34 5.56
N ARG A 113 -7.06 -16.04 6.63
CA ARG A 113 -7.32 -17.49 6.57
C ARG A 113 -8.58 -17.79 5.77
N ARG A 114 -9.61 -16.96 5.95
CA ARG A 114 -10.88 -17.10 5.23
C ARG A 114 -10.71 -16.86 3.72
N GLY A 115 -9.84 -15.91 3.35
CA GLY A 115 -9.51 -15.64 1.95
C GLY A 115 -8.79 -16.81 1.25
N ARG A 116 -7.81 -17.42 1.93
CA ARG A 116 -7.10 -18.62 1.42
C ARG A 116 -8.02 -19.83 1.31
N ALA A 117 -8.82 -20.10 2.35
CA ALA A 117 -9.76 -21.22 2.36
C ALA A 117 -10.82 -21.11 1.25
N ALA A 118 -11.30 -19.90 0.95
CA ALA A 118 -12.25 -19.67 -0.15
C ALA A 118 -11.64 -19.93 -1.53
N ALA A 119 -10.38 -19.56 -1.75
CA ALA A 119 -9.68 -19.82 -3.00
C ALA A 119 -9.41 -21.32 -3.20
N GLU A 120 -8.98 -22.02 -2.13
CA GLU A 120 -8.76 -23.47 -2.16
C GLU A 120 -10.07 -24.24 -2.39
N ALA A 121 -11.16 -23.85 -1.74
CA ALA A 121 -12.48 -24.46 -1.92
C ALA A 121 -13.01 -24.27 -3.36
N TRP A 122 -12.77 -23.11 -3.97
CA TRP A 122 -13.16 -22.87 -5.37
C TRP A 122 -12.38 -23.77 -6.34
N ASN A 123 -11.06 -23.89 -6.15
CA ASN A 123 -10.21 -24.73 -6.98
C ASN A 123 -10.58 -26.22 -6.85
N ALA A 124 -10.87 -26.69 -5.63
CA ALA A 124 -11.31 -28.07 -5.39
C ALA A 124 -12.68 -28.39 -6.00
N ALA A 125 -13.57 -27.40 -6.11
CA ALA A 125 -14.91 -27.57 -6.69
C ALA A 125 -14.93 -27.59 -8.22
N HIS A 126 -13.89 -27.05 -8.88
CA HIS A 126 -13.82 -26.91 -10.35
C HIS A 126 -12.69 -27.74 -11.00
N SER A 127 -11.95 -28.54 -10.22
CA SER A 127 -10.89 -29.44 -10.71
C SER A 127 -11.41 -30.80 -11.22
N GLY A 128 -12.67 -30.86 -11.72
CA GLY A 128 -13.33 -32.07 -12.22
C GLY A 128 -13.69 -31.96 -13.69
#